data_AF-A0AA86ML36-F1
#
_entry.id   AF-A0AA86ML36-F1
#
_cell.length_a   1.000
_cell.length_b   1.000
_cell.length_c   1.000
_cell.angle_alpha   90.00
_cell.angle_beta   90.00
_cell.angle_gamma   90.00
#
_symmetry.space_group_name_H-M   'P 1'
#
loop_
_entity.id
_entity.type
_entity.pdbx_description
1 polymer ?
#
loop_
_entity_poly.entity_id
_entity_poly.type
_entity_poly.pdbx_seq_one_letter_code
_entity_poly.pdbx_strand_id
1 'polypeptide(L)' 'METIKTALFETLVDSAVKNDDGTYTFSLEGKSYIINDPLEISKIAQDHGYIIIY' A
#
# COMPACT_ATOMS: atom_id res chain seq x y z
N MET A 1 -15.19 -7.13 18.85
CA MET A 1 -13.79 -7.47 18.52
C MET A 1 -13.38 -6.51 17.43
N GLU A 2 -12.45 -5.59 17.71
CA GLU A 2 -11.84 -4.77 16.67
C GLU A 2 -10.94 -5.67 15.82
N THR A 3 -11.18 -5.72 14.50
CA THR A 3 -10.35 -6.48 13.59
C THR A 3 -9.05 -5.71 13.37
N ILE A 4 -7.94 -6.23 13.92
CA ILE A 4 -6.61 -5.70 13.62
C ILE A 4 -6.29 -6.06 12.17
N LYS A 5 -6.11 -5.05 11.32
CA LYS A 5 -5.71 -5.24 9.92
C LYS A 5 -4.18 -5.33 9.88
N THR A 6 -3.64 -6.50 9.54
CA THR A 6 -2.19 -6.68 9.37
C THR A 6 -1.88 -6.95 7.90
N ALA A 7 -0.84 -6.31 7.37
CA ALA A 7 -0.39 -6.55 5.99
C ALA A 7 1.14 -6.59 5.92
N LEU A 8 1.67 -7.53 5.13
CA LEU A 8 3.09 -7.62 4.84
C LEU A 8 3.48 -6.55 3.82
N PHE A 9 4.52 -5.78 4.11
CA PHE A 9 4.98 -4.70 3.25
C PHE A 9 5.29 -5.20 1.83
N GLU A 10 6.02 -6.31 1.72
CA GLU A 10 6.37 -6.91 0.43
C GLU A 10 5.13 -7.25 -0.42
N THR A 11 4.07 -7.77 0.20
CA THR A 11 2.82 -8.06 -0.50
C THR A 11 2.12 -6.80 -1.00
N LEU A 12 2.16 -5.71 -0.22
CA LEU A 12 1.56 -4.44 -0.64
C LEU A 12 2.36 -3.80 -1.78
N VAL A 13 3.69 -3.90 -1.73
CA VAL A 13 4.58 -3.45 -2.82
C VAL A 13 4.36 -4.26 -4.09
N ASP A 14 4.24 -5.59 -3.98
CA ASP A 14 3.96 -6.47 -5.12
C ASP A 14 2.59 -6.18 -5.74
N SER A 15 1.64 -5.69 -4.93
CA SER A 15 0.31 -5.26 -5.40
C SER A 15 0.32 -3.91 -6.13
N ALA A 16 1.43 -3.15 -6.07
CA ALA A 16 1.54 -1.87 -6.75
C ALA A 16 1.98 -2.05 -8.21
N VAL A 17 1.21 -1.47 -9.13
CA VAL A 17 1.46 -1.57 -10.57
C VAL A 17 2.30 -0.39 -11.02
N LYS A 18 3.44 -0.63 -11.66
CA LYS A 18 4.24 0.44 -12.25
C LYS A 18 3.56 1.02 -13.50
N ASN A 19 3.46 2.34 -13.57
CA ASN A 19 2.90 3.09 -14.69
C ASN A 19 4.01 3.50 -15.70
N ASP A 20 3.63 3.80 -16.94
CA ASP A 20 4.55 4.26 -18.00
C ASP A 20 5.31 5.55 -17.65
N ASP A 21 4.74 6.41 -16.80
CA ASP A 21 5.35 7.68 -16.36
C ASP A 21 6.42 7.49 -15.26
N GLY A 22 6.66 6.25 -14.83
CA GLY A 22 7.62 5.93 -13.78
C GLY A 22 7.06 5.98 -12.35
N THR A 23 5.79 6.33 -12.20
CA THR A 23 5.03 6.22 -10.94
C THR A 23 4.49 4.80 -10.72
N TYR A 24 3.90 4.55 -9.55
CA TYR A 24 3.19 3.31 -9.24
C TYR A 24 1.74 3.62 -8.87
N THR A 25 0.83 2.77 -9.31
CA THR A 25 -0.57 2.73 -8.88
C THR A 25 -0.72 1.68 -7.81
N PHE A 26 -0.98 2.10 -6.58
CA PHE A 26 -1.28 1.23 -5.46
C PHE A 26 -2.77 1.27 -5.14
N SER A 27 -3.43 0.11 -5.06
CA SER A 27 -4.85 0.02 -4.72
C SER A 27 -5.05 -0.61 -3.35
N LEU A 28 -5.77 0.07 -2.48
CA LEU A 28 -6.10 -0.39 -1.13
C LEU A 28 -7.58 -0.13 -0.83
N GLU A 29 -8.31 -1.19 -0.46
CA GLU A 29 -9.75 -1.13 -0.10
C GLU A 29 -10.62 -0.41 -1.15
N GLY A 30 -10.31 -0.60 -2.44
CA GLY A 30 -11.05 0.02 -3.54
C GLY A 30 -10.66 1.49 -3.83
N LYS A 31 -9.75 2.07 -3.04
CA LYS A 31 -9.11 3.36 -3.36
C LYS A 31 -7.82 3.11 -4.14
N SER A 32 -7.52 3.98 -5.10
CA SER A 32 -6.27 3.93 -5.86
C SER A 32 -5.43 5.16 -5.56
N TYR A 33 -4.14 4.95 -5.38
CA TYR A 33 -3.15 5.95 -5.01
C TYR A 33 -2.04 5.93 -6.05
N ILE A 34 -1.70 7.10 -6.59
CA ILE A 34 -0.51 7.27 -7.41
C ILE A 34 0.63 7.67 -6.49
N ILE A 35 1.68 6.86 -6.47
CA ILE A 35 2.86 7.07 -5.64
C ILE A 35 4.11 7.10 -6.52
N ASN A 36 5.12 7.85 -6.10
CA ASN A 36 6.40 7.88 -6.80
C ASN A 36 7.37 6.83 -6.23
N ASP A 37 7.19 6.48 -4.96
CA ASP A 37 8.06 5.57 -4.23
C ASP A 37 7.23 4.46 -3.55
N PRO A 38 7.59 3.18 -3.72
CA PRO A 38 6.92 2.06 -3.05
C PRO A 38 6.91 2.16 -1.51
N LEU A 39 7.86 2.88 -0.90
CA LEU A 39 7.88 3.10 0.54
C LEU A 39 6.65 3.89 1.03
N GLU A 40 6.01 4.70 0.16
CA GLU A 40 4.79 5.44 0.51
C GLU A 40 3.60 4.51 0.80
N ILE A 41 3.62 3.28 0.27
CA ILE A 41 2.60 2.25 0.52
C ILE A 41 2.46 1.97 2.01
N SER A 42 3.58 1.93 2.74
CA SER A 42 3.58 1.69 4.19
C SER A 42 2.81 2.78 4.95
N LYS A 43 2.89 4.03 4.49
CA LYS A 43 2.23 5.18 5.11
C LYS A 43 0.74 5.19 4.78
N ILE A 44 0.39 4.91 3.53
CA ILE A 44 -1.01 4.80 3.07
C ILE A 44 -1.73 3.68 3.83
N ALA A 45 -1.09 2.52 3.96
CA ALA A 45 -1.67 1.39 4.67
C ALA A 45 -1.84 1.68 6.17
N GLN A 46 -0.86 2.31 6.82
CA GLN A 46 -0.99 2.75 8.22
C GLN A 46 -2.12 3.77 8.43
N ASP A 47 -2.32 4.71 7.50
CA ASP A 47 -3.44 5.66 7.54
C ASP A 47 -4.81 4.95 7.49
N HIS A 48 -4.87 3.83 6.76
CA HIS A 48 -6.02 2.93 6.72
C HIS A 48 -6.15 1.99 7.94
N GLY A 49 -5.28 2.14 8.95
CA GLY A 49 -5.27 1.34 10.16
C GLY A 49 -4.60 -0.03 10.01
N TYR A 50 -3.79 -0.23 8.97
CA TYR A 50 -2.99 -1.44 8.84
C TYR A 50 -1.73 -1.37 9.70
N ILE A 51 -1.45 -2.44 10.41
CA ILE A 51 -0.14 -2.70 11.00
C ILE A 51 0.73 -3.36 9.93
N ILE A 52 1.81 -2.67 9.57
CA ILE A 52 2.75 -3.14 8.57
C ILE A 52 3.79 -4.03 9.23
N ILE A 53 3.93 -5.22 8.68
CA ILE A 53 4.97 -6.19 9.03
C ILE A 53 6.00 -6.23 7.90
N TYR A 54 7.28 -6.31 8.27
CA TYR A 54 8.44 -6.33 7.37
C TYR A 54 9.03 -7.72 7.28
#